data_AF-A0A951KIS2-F1
#
_entry.id   AF-A0A951KIS2-F1
#
_cell.length_a   1.000
_cell.length_b   1.000
_cell.length_c   1.000
_cell.angle_alpha   90.00
_cell.angle_beta   90.00
_cell.angle_gamma   90.00
#
_symmetry.space_group_name_H-M   'P 1'
#
loop_
_entity.id
_entity.type
_entity.pdbx_description
1 polymer ?
#
loop_
_entity_poly.entity_id
_entity_poly.type
_entity_poly.pdbx_seq_one_letter_code
_entity_poly.pdbx_strand_id
1 'polypeptide(L)' 'LTQRTGKFLNNTDLVWPTLAAGPVPTDADLDGMADAWEQQQFGTVARGSAASSRDDFDGDGYTDVEEYLNRTDPRRP' A
#
# COMPACT_ATOMS: atom_id res chain seq x y z
N LEU A 1 -32.48 35.84 -14.80
CA LEU A 1 -31.45 35.39 -13.83
C LEU A 1 -31.49 33.87 -13.80
N THR A 2 -30.53 33.23 -14.45
CA THR A 2 -30.48 31.79 -14.70
C THR A 2 -30.39 31.01 -13.40
N GLN A 3 -31.40 30.19 -13.10
CA GLN A 3 -31.33 29.23 -12.01
C GLN A 3 -30.32 28.14 -12.40
N ARG A 4 -29.15 28.16 -11.78
CA ARG A 4 -28.19 27.07 -11.84
C ARG A 4 -28.72 25.92 -10.99
N THR A 5 -29.40 24.97 -11.62
CA THR A 5 -29.74 23.69 -11.00
C THR A 5 -28.47 22.88 -10.82
N GLY A 6 -27.84 23.00 -9.66
CA GLY A 6 -26.85 22.04 -9.21
C GLY A 6 -27.52 20.67 -9.13
N LYS A 7 -27.16 19.76 -10.03
CA LYS A 7 -27.57 18.36 -10.00
C LYS A 7 -26.94 17.75 -8.74
N PHE A 8 -27.69 17.70 -7.65
CA PHE A 8 -27.34 16.88 -6.51
C PHE A 8 -27.39 15.43 -6.99
N LEU A 9 -26.22 14.85 -7.27
CA LEU A 9 -26.11 13.42 -7.52
C LEU A 9 -26.40 12.72 -6.19
N ASN A 10 -27.63 12.25 -6.05
CA ASN A 10 -28.00 11.25 -5.08
C ASN A 10 -27.03 10.06 -5.21
N ASN A 11 -26.51 9.59 -4.07
CA ASN A 11 -25.51 8.52 -3.91
C ASN A 11 -25.92 7.15 -4.52
N THR A 12 -27.07 7.09 -5.19
CA THR A 12 -27.61 5.89 -5.85
C THR A 12 -27.15 5.73 -7.30
N ASP A 13 -26.59 6.78 -7.90
CA ASP A 13 -26.15 6.77 -9.32
C ASP A 13 -24.62 6.55 -9.47
N LEU A 14 -23.88 6.53 -8.35
CA LEU A 14 -22.46 6.18 -8.32
C LEU A 14 -22.30 4.67 -8.21
N VAL A 15 -22.56 3.96 -9.29
CA VAL A 15 -22.19 2.54 -9.40
C VAL A 15 -20.69 2.49 -9.64
N TRP A 16 -19.90 2.49 -8.57
CA TRP A 16 -18.48 2.17 -8.67
C TRP A 16 -18.36 0.78 -9.29
N PRO A 17 -17.53 0.60 -10.33
CA PRO A 17 -17.31 -0.74 -10.87
C PRO A 17 -16.83 -1.64 -9.73
N THR A 18 -17.39 -2.84 -9.63
CA THR A 18 -16.82 -3.86 -8.75
C THR A 18 -15.42 -4.16 -9.25
N LEU A 19 -14.42 -3.60 -8.59
CA LEU A 19 -13.03 -3.95 -8.83
C LEU A 19 -12.89 -5.41 -8.38
N ALA A 20 -12.55 -6.29 -9.32
CA ALA A 20 -12.16 -7.66 -9.01
C ALA A 20 -10.80 -7.59 -8.28
N ALA A 21 -10.83 -7.28 -6.99
CA ALA A 21 -9.66 -7.39 -6.14
C ALA A 21 -9.26 -8.88 -6.11
N GLY A 22 -8.01 -9.16 -6.45
CA GLY A 22 -7.44 -10.47 -6.19
C GLY A 22 -7.41 -10.76 -4.69
N PRO A 23 -6.99 -11.97 -4.29
CA PRO A 23 -6.68 -12.24 -2.89
C PRO A 23 -5.73 -11.17 -2.37
N VAL A 24 -6.11 -10.49 -1.30
CA VAL A 24 -5.19 -9.60 -0.59
C VAL A 24 -4.05 -10.46 -0.04
N PRO A 25 -2.78 -10.07 -0.25
CA PRO A 25 -1.65 -10.74 0.39
C PRO A 25 -1.81 -10.73 1.92
N THR A 26 -1.30 -11.76 2.58
CA THR A 26 -1.18 -11.76 4.04
C THR A 26 -0.16 -10.70 4.45
N ASP A 27 -0.50 -9.97 5.50
CA ASP A 27 0.28 -8.93 6.15
C ASP A 27 0.03 -9.13 7.66
N ALA A 28 0.96 -9.82 8.34
CA ALA A 28 0.80 -10.31 9.70
C ALA A 28 0.90 -9.22 10.77
N ASP A 29 1.65 -8.15 10.48
CA ASP A 29 1.95 -7.05 11.38
C ASP A 29 1.36 -5.69 10.95
N LEU A 30 0.60 -5.70 9.85
CA LEU A 30 -0.34 -4.67 9.42
C LEU A 30 0.32 -3.33 9.10
N ASP A 31 1.49 -3.36 8.47
CA ASP A 31 2.21 -2.18 8.02
C ASP A 31 2.00 -1.82 6.55
N GLY A 32 1.33 -2.69 5.79
CA GLY A 32 1.11 -2.52 4.36
C GLY A 32 2.14 -3.21 3.48
N MET A 33 3.05 -4.01 4.02
CA MET A 33 3.94 -4.92 3.28
C MET A 33 3.41 -6.35 3.33
N ALA A 34 3.67 -7.15 2.30
CA ALA A 34 3.22 -8.54 2.30
C ALA A 34 4.26 -9.46 2.94
N ASP A 35 3.82 -10.39 3.79
CA ASP A 35 4.67 -11.38 4.48
C ASP A 35 5.67 -12.05 3.52
N ALA A 36 5.19 -12.42 2.33
CA ALA A 36 5.99 -13.13 1.33
C ALA A 36 7.14 -12.27 0.78
N TRP A 37 6.91 -10.97 0.62
CA TRP A 37 7.93 -10.03 0.20
C TRP A 37 8.95 -9.81 1.32
N GLU A 38 8.50 -9.59 2.55
CA GLU A 38 9.40 -9.41 3.69
C GLU A 38 10.26 -10.65 3.95
N GLN A 39 9.69 -11.84 3.84
CA GLN A 39 10.44 -13.10 3.94
C GLN A 39 11.49 -13.22 2.83
N GLN A 40 11.19 -12.72 1.63
CA GLN A 40 12.13 -12.75 0.52
C GLN A 40 13.28 -11.76 0.71
N GLN A 41 13.01 -10.56 1.24
CA GLN A 41 14.00 -9.50 1.40
C GLN A 41 14.81 -9.65 2.69
N PHE A 42 14.14 -9.91 3.81
CA PHE A 42 14.72 -9.83 5.15
C PHE A 42 14.76 -11.17 5.89
N GLY A 43 14.07 -12.20 5.39
CA GLY A 43 14.00 -13.52 6.05
C GLY A 43 13.19 -13.53 7.34
N THR A 44 12.39 -12.50 7.57
CA THR A 44 11.46 -12.37 8.69
C THR A 44 10.27 -11.50 8.29
N VAL A 45 9.10 -11.78 8.84
CA VAL A 45 7.89 -10.92 8.76
C VAL A 45 7.84 -9.89 9.88
N ALA A 46 8.88 -9.76 10.70
CA ALA A 46 8.90 -8.79 11.81
C ALA A 46 9.53 -7.45 11.39
N ARG A 47 10.14 -7.41 10.19
CA ARG A 47 10.71 -6.18 9.61
C ARG A 47 9.60 -5.27 9.10
N GLY A 48 8.40 -5.80 8.84
CA GLY A 48 7.19 -5.05 8.57
C GLY A 48 6.44 -4.58 9.80
N SER A 49 7.02 -4.54 11.00
CA SER A 49 6.25 -3.91 12.09
C SER A 49 6.00 -2.45 11.70
N ALA A 50 4.85 -1.87 12.07
CA ALA A 50 4.56 -0.46 11.77
C ALA A 50 5.65 0.55 12.24
N ALA A 51 6.58 0.09 13.10
CA ALA A 51 7.78 0.82 13.52
C ALA A 51 8.96 0.67 12.56
N SER A 52 9.17 -0.50 11.95
CA SER A 52 10.33 -0.82 11.09
C SER A 52 10.04 -0.71 9.59
N SER A 53 8.77 -0.67 9.18
CA SER A 53 8.39 -0.40 7.78
C SER A 53 8.83 0.97 7.27
N ARG A 54 9.10 1.89 8.20
CA ARG A 54 9.65 3.23 7.98
C ARG A 54 11.18 3.28 8.05
N ASP A 55 11.83 2.17 8.37
CA ASP A 55 13.29 2.11 8.32
C ASP A 55 13.74 2.04 6.86
N ASP A 56 15.02 2.36 6.65
CA ASP A 56 15.71 2.29 5.37
C ASP A 56 16.82 1.24 5.55
N PHE A 57 16.57 0.02 5.06
CA PHE A 57 17.44 -1.12 5.34
C PHE A 57 18.85 -0.95 4.74
N ASP A 58 18.96 -0.37 3.54
CA ASP A 58 20.23 -0.25 2.82
C ASP A 58 20.85 1.16 2.86
N GLY A 59 20.11 2.15 3.35
CA GLY A 59 20.56 3.51 3.58
C GLY A 59 20.52 4.40 2.34
N ASP A 60 19.72 4.07 1.33
CA ASP A 60 19.64 4.79 0.06
C ASP A 60 18.71 6.02 0.10
N GLY A 61 17.94 6.16 1.17
CA GLY A 61 17.00 7.25 1.41
C GLY A 61 15.53 6.92 1.14
N TYR A 62 15.20 5.68 0.76
CA TYR A 62 13.82 5.18 0.70
C TYR A 62 13.51 4.27 1.89
N THR A 63 12.26 4.33 2.36
CA THR A 63 11.81 3.42 3.41
C THR A 63 11.42 2.06 2.83
N ASP A 64 11.58 0.98 3.61
CA ASP A 64 11.24 -0.39 3.21
C ASP A 64 9.82 -0.48 2.60
N VAL A 65 8.85 0.28 3.16
CA VAL A 65 7.47 0.35 2.64
C VAL A 65 7.35 1.12 1.32
N GLU A 66 8.09 2.20 1.12
CA GLU A 66 8.13 2.92 -0.16
C GLU A 66 8.72 2.03 -1.25
N GLU A 67 9.73 1.25 -0.90
CA GLU A 67 10.36 0.33 -1.81
C GLU A 67 9.47 -0.84 -2.19
N TYR A 68 8.73 -1.40 -1.23
CA TYR A 68 7.69 -2.38 -1.48
C TYR A 68 6.63 -1.85 -2.47
N LEU A 69 6.13 -0.63 -2.23
CA LEU A 69 5.10 0.00 -3.05
C LEU A 69 5.60 0.34 -4.47
N ASN A 70 6.87 0.74 -4.60
CA ASN A 70 7.50 1.10 -5.87
C ASN A 70 8.20 -0.07 -6.57
N ARG A 71 8.24 -1.25 -5.93
CA ARG A 71 8.94 -2.45 -6.42
C ARG A 71 10.44 -2.21 -6.67
N THR A 72 11.09 -1.46 -5.79
CA THR A 72 12.56 -1.33 -5.76
C THR A 72 13.18 -2.44 -4.90
N ASP A 73 14.50 -2.41 -4.74
CA ASP A 73 15.27 -3.46 -4.06
C ASP A 73 15.79 -2.92 -2.73
N PRO A 74 15.18 -3.29 -1.58
CA PRO A 74 15.50 -2.75 -0.25
C PRO A 74 16.80 -3.25 0.34
N ARG A 75 17.70 -3.74 -0.51
CA ARG A 75 19.01 -4.30 -0.17
C ARG A 75 20.10 -3.73 -1.08
N ARG A 76 19.74 -2.75 -1.91
CA ARG A 76 20.59 -2.18 -2.92
C ARG A 76 20.72 -0.66 -2.68
N PRO A 77 21.86 -0.23 -2.11
CA PRO A 77 22.17 1.19 -1.90
C PRO A 77 22.27 2.01 -3.19
#